data_AF-A0A3B8YTP9-F1
#
_entry.id   AF-A0A3B8YTP9-F1
#
_cell.length_a   1.000
_cell.length_b   1.000
_cell.length_c   1.000
_cell.angle_alpha   90.00
_cell.angle_beta   90.00
_cell.angle_gamma   90.00
#
_symmetry.space_group_name_H-M   'P 1'
#
loop_
_entity.id
_entity.type
_entity.pdbx_description
1 polymer ?
#
loop_
_entity_poly.entity_id
_entity_poly.type
_entity_poly.pdbx_seq_one_letter_code
_entity_poly.pdbx_strand_id
1 'polypeptide(L)' 'MGKATGFLEVTRELPGRRPVEDRLKDYRELEGKHAEGEMREQASRCMDCGIPFCHTGCPLGNIIPDWN' A
#
# COMPACT_ATOMS: atom_id res chain seq x y z
N MET A 1 6.91 9.91 6.01
CA MET A 1 6.79 11.15 5.20
C MET A 1 7.45 10.95 3.85
N GLY A 2 6.60 10.66 2.85
CA GLY A 2 7.00 10.23 1.52
C GLY A 2 7.85 11.24 0.76
N LYS A 3 8.58 10.74 -0.23
CA LYS A 3 9.34 11.58 -1.14
C LYS A 3 8.33 12.28 -2.04
N ALA A 4 8.39 13.60 -2.18
CA ALA A 4 7.44 14.34 -3.03
C ALA A 4 7.37 13.78 -4.48
N THR A 5 8.47 13.24 -4.99
CA THR A 5 8.57 12.57 -6.31
C THR A 5 8.49 11.05 -6.24
N GLY A 6 8.24 10.45 -5.07
CA GLY A 6 8.23 8.99 -4.87
C GLY A 6 7.25 8.27 -5.79
N PHE A 7 6.09 8.88 -6.08
CA PHE A 7 5.12 8.32 -7.01
C PHE A 7 5.59 8.29 -8.49
N LEU A 8 6.60 9.09 -8.86
CA LEU A 8 7.21 9.10 -10.19
C LEU A 8 8.33 8.08 -10.32
N GLU A 9 9.05 7.83 -9.22
CA GLU A 9 10.24 6.98 -9.19
C GLU A 9 9.92 5.52 -8.86
N VAL A 10 8.89 5.30 -8.05
CA VAL A 10 8.47 3.97 -7.59
C VAL A 10 7.15 3.60 -8.23
N THR A 11 7.14 2.51 -8.98
CA THR A 11 5.91 1.96 -9.56
C THR A 11 5.04 1.31 -8.48
N ARG A 12 3.72 1.30 -8.70
CA ARG A 12 2.81 0.60 -7.80
C ARG A 12 3.02 -0.89 -7.90
N GLU A 13 3.27 -1.50 -6.75
CA GLU A 13 3.34 -2.96 -6.64
C GLU A 13 2.29 -3.45 -5.65
N LEU A 14 1.84 -4.68 -5.87
CA LEU A 14 0.93 -5.38 -4.98
C LEU A 14 1.71 -6.52 -4.32
N PRO A 15 1.33 -6.93 -3.09
CA PRO A 15 1.90 -8.12 -2.50
C PRO A 15 1.72 -9.33 -3.42
N GLY A 16 2.70 -10.24 -3.40
CA GLY A 16 2.58 -11.51 -4.12
C GLY A 16 1.36 -12.29 -3.64
N ARG A 17 0.69 -12.97 -4.57
CA ARG A 17 -0.47 -13.81 -4.26
C ARG A 17 -0.09 -15.29 -4.28
N ARG A 18 -0.80 -16.08 -3.47
CA ARG A 18 -0.62 -17.54 -3.49
C ARG A 18 -1.05 -18.13 -4.85
N PRO A 19 -0.34 -19.16 -5.35
CA PRO A 19 -0.71 -19.88 -6.57
C PRO A 19 -2.13 -20.47 -6.48
N VAL A 20 -2.76 -20.66 -7.65
CA VAL A 20 -4.17 -21.10 -7.72
C VAL A 20 -4.34 -22.52 -7.20
N GLU A 21 -3.43 -23.40 -7.60
CA GLU A 21 -3.34 -24.79 -7.21
C GLU A 21 -3.24 -25.01 -5.70
N ASP A 22 -2.70 -24.04 -4.96
CA ASP A 22 -2.56 -24.11 -3.50
C ASP A 22 -3.81 -23.59 -2.80
N ARG A 23 -4.35 -22.45 -3.25
CA ARG A 23 -5.55 -21.83 -2.64
C ARG A 23 -6.85 -22.59 -2.93
N LEU A 24 -6.83 -23.57 -3.83
CA LEU A 24 -7.96 -24.49 -4.02
C LEU A 24 -8.04 -25.58 -2.94
N LYS A 25 -6.97 -25.77 -2.15
CA LYS A 25 -6.84 -26.85 -1.16
C LYS A 25 -7.08 -26.40 0.28
N ASP A 26 -7.19 -25.10 0.52
CA ASP A 26 -7.40 -24.52 1.85
C ASP A 26 -8.18 -23.20 1.79
N TYR A 27 -8.52 -22.66 2.96
CA TYR A 27 -9.19 -21.37 3.14
C TYR A 27 -8.29 -20.33 3.80
N ARG A 28 -6.96 -20.42 3.59
CA ARG A 28 -6.01 -19.46 4.17
C ARG A 28 -5.96 -18.19 3.33
N GLU A 29 -5.39 -17.12 3.91
CA GLU A 29 -5.22 -15.81 3.28
C GLU A 29 -4.56 -15.93 1.89
N LEU A 30 -5.08 -15.15 0.93
CA LEU A 30 -4.64 -15.15 -0.46
C LEU A 30 -3.48 -14.19 -0.69
N GLU A 31 -3.61 -12.98 -0.12
CA GLU A 31 -2.65 -11.91 -0.31
C GLU A 31 -1.43 -12.15 0.60
N GLY A 32 -0.24 -12.02 0.01
CA GLY A 32 1.00 -12.01 0.76
C GLY A 32 1.19 -10.71 1.55
N LYS A 33 2.35 -10.58 2.17
CA LYS A 33 2.81 -9.33 2.76
C LYS A 33 3.99 -8.81 1.96
N HIS A 34 4.08 -7.50 1.83
CA HIS A 34 5.33 -6.87 1.41
C HIS A 34 6.43 -7.15 2.43
N ALA A 35 7.66 -7.31 1.95
CA ALA A 35 8.81 -7.16 2.82
C ALA A 35 8.84 -5.72 3.36
N GLU A 36 9.44 -5.52 4.54
CA GLU A 36 9.43 -4.20 5.19
C GLU A 36 10.04 -3.10 4.29
N GLY A 37 11.09 -3.42 3.53
CA GLY A 37 11.71 -2.50 2.57
C GLY A 37 10.75 -2.08 1.46
N GLU A 38 10.08 -3.06 0.84
CA GLU A 38 9.07 -2.81 -0.22
C GLU A 38 7.89 -1.99 0.32
N MET A 39 7.46 -2.27 1.56
CA MET A 39 6.37 -1.53 2.20
C MET A 39 6.75 -0.06 2.40
N ARG A 40 7.96 0.22 2.89
CA ARG A 40 8.49 1.59 3.03
C ARG A 40 8.59 2.28 1.67
N GLU A 41 9.01 1.55 0.64
CA GLU A 41 9.11 2.09 -0.72
C GLU A 41 7.73 2.45 -1.28
N GLN A 42 6.74 1.56 -1.14
CA GLN A 42 5.36 1.84 -1.57
C GLN A 42 4.73 2.99 -0.77
N ALA A 43 4.97 3.08 0.54
CA ALA A 43 4.46 4.17 1.38
C ALA A 43 5.12 5.51 1.04
N SER A 44 6.38 5.49 0.58
CA SER A 44 7.10 6.68 0.13
C SER A 44 6.48 7.37 -1.10
N ARG A 45 5.56 6.70 -1.79
CA ARG A 45 4.80 7.23 -2.94
C ARG A 45 3.72 8.23 -2.53
N CYS A 46 3.41 8.35 -1.24
CA CYS A 46 2.53 9.40 -0.73
C CYS A 46 3.13 10.77 -1.06
N MET A 47 2.35 11.63 -1.74
CA MET A 47 2.79 12.97 -2.17
C MET A 47 2.74 14.02 -1.06
N ASP A 48 2.15 13.70 0.09
CA ASP A 48 1.82 14.68 1.13
C ASP A 48 1.10 15.93 0.54
N CYS A 49 0.03 15.67 -0.22
CA CYS A 49 -0.58 16.60 -1.18
C CYS A 49 -1.24 17.88 -0.64
N GLY A 50 -1.15 18.18 0.66
CA GLY A 50 -1.73 19.35 1.32
C GLY A 50 -3.28 19.33 1.45
N ILE A 51 -3.99 18.85 0.44
CA ILE A 51 -5.44 18.57 0.48
C ILE A 51 -5.64 17.06 0.31
N PRO A 52 -5.59 16.27 1.41
CA PRO A 52 -5.60 14.82 1.36
C PRO A 52 -6.99 14.26 1.06
N PHE A 53 -7.31 14.06 -0.22
CA PHE A 53 -8.56 13.42 -0.64
C PHE A 53 -8.75 12.01 -0.07
N CYS A 54 -7.66 11.33 0.29
CA CYS A 54 -7.70 10.04 0.97
C CYS A 54 -8.41 10.11 2.34
N HIS A 55 -8.36 11.24 3.06
CA HIS A 55 -9.10 11.41 4.32
C HIS A 55 -10.60 11.38 4.08
N THR A 56 -11.08 12.15 3.10
CA THR A 56 -12.50 12.22 2.74
C THR A 56 -13.00 10.92 2.10
N GLY A 57 -12.12 10.20 1.40
CA GLY A 57 -12.44 8.88 0.84
C GLY A 57 -12.55 7.78 1.88
N CYS A 58 -11.97 7.96 3.08
CA CYS A 58 -12.07 7.00 4.17
C CYS A 58 -13.31 7.31 5.03
N PRO A 59 -14.31 6.41 5.11
CA PRO A 59 -15.51 6.66 5.91
C PRO A 59 -15.24 6.71 7.42
N LEU A 60 -14.08 6.22 7.87
CA LEU A 60 -13.65 6.26 9.26
C LEU A 60 -12.87 7.54 9.62
N GLY A 61 -12.52 8.36 8.63
CA GLY A 61 -11.77 9.60 8.86
C GLY A 61 -10.31 9.39 9.27
N ASN A 62 -9.68 8.31 8.80
CA ASN A 62 -8.27 8.04 9.09
C ASN A 62 -7.35 9.14 8.53
N ILE A 63 -6.35 9.53 9.32
CA ILE A 63 -5.32 10.51 8.95
C ILE A 63 -4.16 9.78 8.23
N ILE A 64 -4.43 9.30 7.02
CA ILE A 64 -3.57 8.35 6.28
C ILE A 64 -2.11 8.83 6.08
N PRO A 65 -1.83 10.07 5.68
CA PRO A 65 -0.47 10.55 5.47
C PRO A 65 0.41 10.55 6.73
N ASP A 66 -0.16 10.63 7.93
CA ASP A 66 0.61 10.70 9.19
C ASP A 66 1.33 9.39 9.52
N TRP A 67 0.86 8.27 8.97
CA TRP A 67 1.45 6.94 9.16
C TRP A 67 1.95 6.28 7.87
N ASN A 68 2.01 7.04 6.77
CA ASN A 68 2.65 6.64 5.51
C ASN A 68 4.18 6.90 5.51
#